data_AF-A0A1G2XTY3-F1
#
_entry.id   AF-A0A1G2XTY3-F1
#
_cell.length_a   1.000
_cell.length_b   1.000
_cell.length_c   1.000
_cell.angle_alpha   90.00
_cell.angle_beta   90.00
_cell.angle_gamma   90.00
#
_symmetry.space_group_name_H-M   'P 1'
#
loop_
_entity.id
_entity.type
_entity.pdbx_description
1 polymer ?
#
loop_
_entity_poly.entity_id
_entity_poly.type
_entity_poly.pdbx_seq_one_letter_code
_entity_poly.pdbx_strand_id
1 'polypeptide(L)'
;MTPRKRVLAVLNNQPVDRIPVDLWYTGEVGASLKQHFKVKNDFELYQAMNLDKIVWLFPGYKNPAADKFTGSQVGAQAVGERTAWGVPLKPIQSSDAVYHEFGTPPLKEYNSAAMLDKYEFWPKADYFDYQGSLELAKKVSPTYATIGPWISFFEVYCQMRGLEQSLMDLLTDESFASEILDRIEDCQTKMLKKFLQVLEDNLDLVFISDDMGMQQSLLISPSIWKTFFEARMKRWCDLIHSYNKKVFYHSDGAVEPLIPYLIECGIDILNPIQHACPGMDTAELKKKYGSRVMFHGGIDNQSVLPFGKPEDVRVETKNCLNTLGSSGKGYIVCSCHNVQAGTPVENIIAMVETVTKG
;
A
#
# COMPACT_ATOMS: atom_id res chain seq x y z
N MET A 1 -20.84 -9.13 13.11
CA MET A 1 -20.76 -8.24 11.93
C MET A 1 -20.09 -8.96 10.77
N THR A 2 -20.36 -8.60 9.51
CA THR A 2 -19.58 -9.12 8.35
C THR A 2 -18.19 -8.48 8.32
N PRO A 3 -17.18 -9.12 7.70
CA PRO A 3 -15.84 -8.54 7.54
C PRO A 3 -15.83 -7.09 7.04
N ARG A 4 -16.47 -6.81 5.90
CA ARG A 4 -16.60 -5.46 5.34
C ARG A 4 -17.26 -4.50 6.30
N LYS A 5 -18.38 -4.88 6.94
CA LYS A 5 -19.07 -4.01 7.90
C LYS A 5 -18.17 -3.65 9.08
N ARG A 6 -17.33 -4.58 9.54
CA ARG A 6 -16.38 -4.33 10.64
C ARG A 6 -15.28 -3.37 10.22
N VAL A 7 -14.66 -3.57 9.07
CA VAL A 7 -13.67 -2.65 8.50
C VAL A 7 -14.29 -1.27 8.30
N LEU A 8 -15.41 -1.16 7.58
CA LEU A 8 -16.07 0.12 7.32
C LEU A 8 -16.55 0.82 8.60
N ALA A 9 -16.96 0.09 9.64
CA ALA A 9 -17.30 0.69 10.92
C ALA A 9 -16.07 1.33 11.57
N VAL A 10 -14.92 0.65 11.60
CA VAL A 10 -13.65 1.26 12.05
C VAL A 10 -13.31 2.49 11.22
N LEU A 11 -13.44 2.40 9.88
CA LEU A 11 -13.14 3.49 8.96
C LEU A 11 -14.03 4.73 9.13
N ASN A 12 -15.20 4.55 9.73
CA ASN A 12 -16.17 5.61 9.99
C ASN A 12 -16.31 5.91 11.50
N ASN A 13 -15.33 5.49 12.31
CA ASN A 13 -15.27 5.73 13.75
C ASN A 13 -16.51 5.21 14.52
N GLN A 14 -17.12 4.14 14.00
CA GLN A 14 -18.30 3.48 14.56
C GLN A 14 -17.90 2.27 15.43
N PRO A 15 -18.75 1.87 16.40
CA PRO A 15 -18.52 0.68 17.20
C PRO A 15 -18.42 -0.60 16.36
N VAL A 16 -17.58 -1.53 16.81
CA VAL A 16 -17.41 -2.87 16.23
C VAL A 16 -17.59 -3.95 17.27
N ASP A 17 -17.97 -5.15 16.84
CA ASP A 17 -18.06 -6.34 17.69
C ASP A 17 -16.68 -6.88 18.12
N ARG A 18 -15.64 -6.61 17.32
CA ARG A 18 -14.21 -6.74 17.66
C ARG A 18 -13.36 -5.87 16.75
N ILE A 19 -12.10 -5.62 17.11
CA ILE A 19 -11.15 -4.95 16.21
C ILE A 19 -10.95 -5.81 14.94
N PRO A 20 -10.93 -5.22 13.72
CA PRO A 20 -10.66 -5.97 12.50
C PRO A 20 -9.20 -6.43 12.40
N VAL A 21 -8.99 -7.56 11.73
CA VAL A 21 -7.66 -8.10 11.40
C VAL A 21 -7.53 -8.34 9.89
N ASP A 22 -6.55 -7.69 9.28
CA ASP A 22 -6.09 -7.94 7.91
C ASP A 22 -4.76 -8.74 7.94
N LEU A 23 -4.36 -9.23 6.78
CA LEU A 23 -3.07 -9.89 6.59
C LEU A 23 -2.56 -9.65 5.17
N TRP A 24 -1.30 -9.24 5.06
CA TRP A 24 -0.59 -9.06 3.79
C TRP A 24 0.49 -10.13 3.70
N TYR A 25 0.60 -10.84 2.58
CA TYR A 25 1.49 -11.99 2.47
C TYR A 25 1.98 -12.19 1.03
N THR A 26 3.17 -12.76 0.88
CA THR A 26 3.66 -13.21 -0.44
C THR A 26 2.97 -14.50 -0.89
N GLY A 27 3.06 -14.83 -2.18
CA GLY A 27 2.40 -16.02 -2.74
C GLY A 27 2.80 -17.33 -2.06
N GLU A 28 4.06 -17.44 -1.64
CA GLU A 28 4.63 -18.60 -0.93
C GLU A 28 3.98 -18.78 0.45
N VAL A 29 3.84 -17.69 1.22
CA VAL A 29 3.16 -17.72 2.52
C VAL A 29 1.69 -18.07 2.34
N GLY A 30 1.04 -17.50 1.31
CA GLY A 30 -0.32 -17.87 0.94
C GLY A 30 -0.46 -19.37 0.63
N ALA A 31 0.49 -19.97 -0.09
CA ALA A 31 0.49 -21.40 -0.37
C ALA A 31 0.63 -22.25 0.90
N SER A 32 1.56 -21.91 1.78
CA SER A 32 1.75 -22.58 3.08
C SER A 32 0.50 -22.51 3.97
N LEU A 33 -0.16 -21.35 4.02
CA LEU A 33 -1.42 -21.17 4.76
C LEU A 33 -2.56 -22.01 4.15
N LYS A 34 -2.72 -21.98 2.81
CA LYS A 34 -3.73 -22.80 2.12
C LYS A 34 -3.53 -24.30 2.36
N GLN A 35 -2.27 -24.76 2.36
CA GLN A 35 -1.92 -26.14 2.70
C GLN A 35 -2.28 -26.48 4.15
N HIS A 36 -1.94 -25.60 5.11
CA HIS A 36 -2.25 -25.80 6.53
C HIS A 36 -3.76 -25.93 6.77
N PHE A 37 -4.56 -25.01 6.21
CA PHE A 37 -6.02 -24.98 6.37
C PHE A 37 -6.77 -25.93 5.42
N LYS A 38 -6.07 -26.61 4.49
CA LYS A 38 -6.62 -27.54 3.48
C LYS A 38 -7.67 -26.89 2.58
N VAL A 39 -7.42 -25.65 2.19
CA VAL A 39 -8.29 -24.83 1.32
C VAL A 39 -7.64 -24.60 -0.03
N LYS A 40 -8.45 -24.30 -1.05
CA LYS A 40 -8.01 -24.25 -2.46
C LYS A 40 -7.72 -22.85 -2.96
N ASN A 41 -8.34 -21.83 -2.36
CA ASN A 41 -8.24 -20.45 -2.82
C ASN A 41 -8.20 -19.48 -1.64
N ASP A 42 -7.85 -18.23 -1.94
CA ASP A 42 -7.63 -17.20 -0.95
C ASP A 42 -8.91 -16.83 -0.19
N PHE A 43 -10.09 -16.88 -0.81
CA PHE A 43 -11.35 -16.57 -0.13
C PHE A 43 -11.73 -17.62 0.92
N GLU A 44 -11.52 -18.91 0.61
CA GLU A 44 -11.66 -19.99 1.57
C GLU A 44 -10.64 -19.83 2.72
N LEU A 45 -9.42 -19.39 2.41
CA LEU A 45 -8.41 -19.10 3.44
C LEU A 45 -8.84 -17.95 4.36
N TYR A 46 -9.33 -16.85 3.81
CA TYR A 46 -9.82 -15.71 4.60
C TYR A 46 -10.92 -16.12 5.57
N GLN A 47 -11.85 -16.97 5.11
CA GLN A 47 -12.90 -17.52 5.95
C GLN A 47 -12.35 -18.46 7.02
N ALA A 48 -11.46 -19.38 6.65
CA ALA A 48 -10.86 -20.35 7.59
C ALA A 48 -10.06 -19.66 8.71
N MET A 49 -9.41 -18.54 8.39
CA MET A 49 -8.65 -17.72 9.35
C MET A 49 -9.51 -16.66 10.05
N ASN A 50 -10.79 -16.51 9.70
CA ASN A 50 -11.68 -15.46 10.21
C ASN A 50 -11.11 -14.03 9.99
N LEU A 51 -10.46 -13.82 8.84
CA LEU A 51 -9.89 -12.53 8.46
C LEU A 51 -10.97 -11.55 8.05
N ASP A 52 -10.73 -10.28 8.38
CA ASP A 52 -11.57 -9.17 7.91
C ASP A 52 -11.25 -8.75 6.48
N LYS A 53 -10.02 -9.07 6.04
CA LYS A 53 -9.37 -8.85 4.75
C LYS A 53 -9.81 -7.60 3.98
N ILE A 54 -8.84 -6.73 3.69
CA ILE A 54 -8.98 -5.71 2.65
C ILE A 54 -8.48 -6.30 1.33
N VAL A 55 -9.37 -6.43 0.35
CA VAL A 55 -9.09 -7.08 -0.94
C VAL A 55 -8.60 -6.07 -1.96
N TRP A 56 -7.47 -6.35 -2.57
CA TRP A 56 -6.82 -5.51 -3.57
C TRP A 56 -7.50 -5.59 -4.94
N LEU A 57 -7.70 -4.43 -5.55
CA LEU A 57 -8.23 -4.26 -6.90
C LEU A 57 -7.19 -3.50 -7.74
N PHE A 58 -6.46 -4.24 -8.58
CA PHE A 58 -5.46 -3.66 -9.48
C PHE A 58 -5.95 -3.72 -10.93
N PRO A 59 -6.14 -2.57 -11.59
CA PRO A 59 -6.54 -2.57 -12.99
C PRO A 59 -5.36 -3.03 -13.84
N GLY A 60 -5.60 -4.05 -14.67
CA GLY A 60 -4.56 -4.54 -15.56
C GLY A 60 -4.18 -3.53 -16.63
N TYR A 61 -2.90 -3.35 -16.93
CA TYR A 61 -2.50 -2.44 -18.01
C TYR A 61 -2.18 -3.24 -19.27
N LYS A 62 -2.81 -2.89 -20.39
CA LYS A 62 -2.58 -3.53 -21.70
C LYS A 62 -2.36 -2.46 -22.76
N ASN A 63 -1.11 -2.25 -23.15
CA ASN A 63 -0.79 -1.35 -24.27
C ASN A 63 -1.01 -2.06 -25.61
N PRO A 64 -1.99 -1.67 -26.45
CA PRO A 64 -2.28 -2.34 -27.72
C PRO A 64 -1.14 -2.26 -28.75
N ALA A 65 -0.23 -1.29 -28.60
CA ALA A 65 0.89 -1.08 -29.51
C ALA A 65 2.17 -1.83 -29.09
N ALA A 66 2.18 -2.46 -27.90
CA ALA A 66 3.26 -3.31 -27.45
C ALA A 66 2.79 -4.76 -27.49
N ASP A 67 3.38 -5.59 -28.35
CA ASP A 67 3.03 -7.03 -28.54
C ASP A 67 3.21 -7.92 -27.29
N LYS A 68 3.39 -7.34 -26.10
CA LYS A 68 3.82 -8.05 -24.90
C LYS A 68 3.14 -7.54 -23.64
N PHE A 69 2.80 -8.50 -22.76
CA PHE A 69 2.12 -8.29 -21.49
C PHE A 69 2.87 -7.29 -20.59
N THR A 70 2.24 -6.16 -20.32
CA THR A 70 2.68 -5.18 -19.31
C THR A 70 2.07 -5.53 -17.96
N GLY A 71 2.89 -5.57 -16.92
CA GLY A 71 2.43 -5.98 -15.60
C GLY A 71 1.40 -5.05 -14.98
N SER A 72 0.34 -5.66 -14.44
CA SER A 72 -0.73 -5.00 -13.71
C SER A 72 -0.43 -4.79 -12.22
N GLN A 73 0.61 -5.45 -11.72
CA GLN A 73 0.94 -5.52 -10.31
C GLN A 73 2.10 -4.58 -9.99
N VAL A 74 2.08 -4.11 -8.75
CA VAL A 74 2.95 -3.06 -8.23
C VAL A 74 3.92 -3.70 -7.23
N GLY A 75 5.15 -3.18 -7.18
CA GLY A 75 6.16 -3.62 -6.23
C GLY A 75 6.62 -5.05 -6.48
N ALA A 76 6.93 -5.78 -5.41
CA ALA A 76 7.51 -7.12 -5.44
C ALA A 76 6.68 -8.18 -6.21
N GLN A 77 5.42 -7.89 -6.53
CA GLN A 77 4.53 -8.77 -7.29
C GLN A 77 4.38 -8.33 -8.75
N ALA A 78 5.08 -7.32 -9.25
CA ALA A 78 5.00 -6.90 -10.65
C ALA A 78 5.35 -8.07 -11.60
N VAL A 79 4.38 -8.57 -12.36
CA VAL A 79 4.58 -9.67 -13.32
C VAL A 79 4.57 -9.13 -14.74
N GLY A 80 5.60 -9.40 -15.55
CA GLY A 80 5.65 -9.00 -16.96
C GLY A 80 7.07 -8.61 -17.38
N GLU A 81 7.26 -8.24 -18.64
CA GLU A 81 8.58 -7.77 -19.09
C GLU A 81 8.87 -6.33 -18.64
N ARG A 82 7.82 -5.52 -18.44
CA ARG A 82 7.91 -4.08 -18.14
C ARG A 82 6.68 -3.59 -17.35
N THR A 83 6.86 -2.50 -16.60
CA THR A 83 5.77 -1.75 -15.95
C THR A 83 4.97 -0.91 -16.97
N ALA A 84 3.81 -0.38 -16.55
CA ALA A 84 3.04 0.56 -17.35
C ALA A 84 3.82 1.84 -17.72
N TRP A 85 4.79 2.21 -16.87
CA TRP A 85 5.71 3.34 -17.04
C TRP A 85 6.95 3.00 -17.88
N GLY A 86 6.94 1.87 -18.58
CA GLY A 86 8.03 1.47 -19.47
C GLY A 86 9.32 1.01 -18.78
N VAL A 87 9.32 0.80 -17.46
CA VAL A 87 10.49 0.32 -16.71
C VAL A 87 10.62 -1.19 -16.90
N PRO A 88 11.77 -1.73 -17.36
CA PRO A 88 11.96 -3.18 -17.47
C PRO A 88 11.87 -3.88 -16.12
N LEU A 89 11.34 -5.09 -16.11
CA LEU A 89 11.30 -5.96 -14.94
C LEU A 89 12.25 -7.14 -15.16
N LYS A 90 13.08 -7.43 -14.17
CA LYS A 90 14.03 -8.55 -14.18
C LYS A 90 13.65 -9.54 -13.07
N PRO A 91 13.29 -10.79 -13.40
CA PRO A 91 13.05 -11.79 -12.37
C PRO A 91 14.37 -12.13 -11.66
N ILE A 92 14.35 -12.08 -10.34
CA ILE A 92 15.43 -12.50 -9.46
C ILE A 92 14.88 -13.57 -8.53
N GLN A 93 15.55 -14.74 -8.55
CA GLN A 93 15.26 -15.81 -7.61
C GLN A 93 16.18 -15.66 -6.40
N SER A 94 15.59 -15.47 -5.23
CA SER A 94 16.30 -15.47 -3.95
C SER A 94 15.75 -16.60 -3.09
N SER A 95 16.51 -17.68 -2.96
CA SER A 95 16.08 -18.92 -2.27
C SER A 95 14.75 -19.46 -2.82
N ASP A 96 13.73 -19.55 -1.97
CA ASP A 96 12.39 -20.06 -2.28
C ASP A 96 11.44 -18.99 -2.86
N ALA A 97 11.89 -17.74 -3.01
CA ALA A 97 11.08 -16.62 -3.47
C ALA A 97 11.54 -16.08 -4.83
N VAL A 98 10.58 -15.66 -5.66
CA VAL A 98 10.84 -15.00 -6.95
C VAL A 98 10.32 -13.57 -6.88
N TYR A 99 11.21 -12.60 -7.04
CA TYR A 99 10.88 -11.18 -7.09
C TYR A 99 11.21 -10.60 -8.46
N HIS A 100 10.57 -9.48 -8.82
CA HIS A 100 10.94 -8.73 -10.01
C HIS A 100 11.57 -7.41 -9.59
N GLU A 101 12.83 -7.21 -9.98
CA GLU A 101 13.53 -5.94 -9.79
C GLU A 101 13.37 -5.02 -11.00
N PHE A 102 13.43 -3.72 -10.75
CA PHE A 102 13.46 -2.73 -11.81
C PHE A 102 14.80 -2.79 -12.55
N GLY A 103 14.71 -2.88 -13.88
CA GLY A 103 15.84 -2.79 -14.78
C GLY A 103 16.30 -1.33 -14.97
N THR A 104 16.86 -1.04 -16.14
CA THR A 104 17.40 0.30 -16.42
C THR A 104 16.29 1.37 -16.41
N PRO A 105 16.41 2.44 -15.60
CA PRO A 105 15.42 3.50 -15.56
C PRO A 105 15.31 4.21 -16.92
N PRO A 106 14.12 4.30 -17.52
CA PRO A 106 13.93 4.83 -18.87
C PRO A 106 14.23 6.33 -19.01
N LEU A 107 14.15 7.10 -17.92
CA LEU A 107 14.42 8.54 -17.90
C LEU A 107 15.82 8.89 -17.39
N LYS A 108 16.72 7.90 -17.23
CA LYS A 108 18.07 8.13 -16.67
C LYS A 108 18.88 9.19 -17.44
N GLU A 109 18.75 9.25 -18.76
CA GLU A 109 19.50 10.19 -19.60
C GLU A 109 18.68 11.45 -19.99
N TYR A 110 17.47 11.59 -19.46
CA TYR A 110 16.61 12.73 -19.76
C TYR A 110 17.00 13.93 -18.87
N ASN A 111 17.06 15.11 -19.47
CA ASN A 111 17.50 16.34 -18.80
C ASN A 111 16.74 17.61 -19.26
N SER A 112 15.60 17.45 -19.95
CA SER A 112 14.77 18.57 -20.39
C SER A 112 13.33 18.15 -20.68
N ALA A 113 12.40 19.10 -20.54
CA ALA A 113 10.98 18.88 -20.85
C ALA A 113 10.73 18.41 -22.30
N ALA A 114 11.50 18.94 -23.26
CA ALA A 114 11.40 18.55 -24.67
C ALA A 114 11.77 17.08 -24.92
N MET A 115 12.57 16.45 -24.06
CA MET A 115 12.80 15.01 -24.11
C MET A 115 11.61 14.24 -23.54
N LEU A 116 11.02 14.71 -22.43
CA LEU A 116 9.86 14.09 -21.80
C LEU A 116 8.63 14.06 -22.72
N ASP A 117 8.47 15.06 -23.60
CA ASP A 117 7.43 15.07 -24.65
C ASP A 117 7.56 13.94 -25.66
N LYS A 118 8.77 13.42 -25.84
CA LYS A 118 9.08 12.31 -26.77
C LYS A 118 8.97 10.94 -26.09
N TYR A 119 8.68 10.91 -24.79
CA TYR A 119 8.60 9.65 -24.06
C TYR A 119 7.31 8.90 -24.37
N GLU A 120 7.42 7.72 -24.98
CA GLU A 120 6.28 6.99 -25.54
C GLU A 120 5.50 6.15 -24.52
N PHE A 121 6.08 5.92 -23.32
CA PHE A 121 5.51 5.01 -22.32
C PHE A 121 4.76 5.73 -21.19
N TRP A 122 4.39 7.00 -21.36
CA TRP A 122 3.44 7.63 -20.44
C TRP A 122 2.13 6.82 -20.42
N PRO A 123 1.69 6.28 -19.25
CA PRO A 123 0.52 5.43 -19.19
C PRO A 123 -0.74 6.13 -19.69
N LYS A 124 -1.49 5.45 -20.56
CA LYS A 124 -2.79 5.95 -21.03
C LYS A 124 -3.90 5.36 -20.20
N ALA A 125 -4.76 6.22 -19.65
CA ALA A 125 -5.86 5.80 -18.80
C ALA A 125 -6.82 4.80 -19.50
N ASP A 126 -7.01 4.88 -20.82
CA ASP A 126 -7.86 3.95 -21.57
C ASP A 126 -7.31 2.52 -21.70
N TYR A 127 -6.04 2.30 -21.37
CA TYR A 127 -5.39 0.99 -21.51
C TYR A 127 -5.47 0.15 -20.24
N PHE A 128 -6.09 0.70 -19.18
CA PHE A 128 -6.34 -0.01 -17.93
C PHE A 128 -7.64 -0.81 -17.99
N ASP A 129 -7.61 -2.03 -17.45
CA ASP A 129 -8.72 -2.97 -17.37
C ASP A 129 -9.55 -2.71 -16.10
N TYR A 130 -10.40 -1.69 -16.19
CA TYR A 130 -11.35 -1.35 -15.13
C TYR A 130 -12.45 -2.40 -14.97
N GLN A 131 -12.82 -3.07 -16.05
CA GLN A 131 -13.92 -4.04 -16.05
C GLN A 131 -13.54 -5.31 -15.27
N GLY A 132 -12.32 -5.82 -15.45
CA GLY A 132 -11.80 -6.93 -14.65
C GLY A 132 -11.74 -6.60 -13.15
N SER A 133 -11.38 -5.35 -12.82
CA SER A 133 -11.43 -4.86 -11.43
C SER A 133 -12.86 -4.81 -10.89
N LEU A 134 -13.82 -4.32 -11.67
CA LEU A 134 -15.24 -4.27 -11.28
C LEU A 134 -15.85 -5.66 -11.08
N GLU A 135 -15.51 -6.63 -11.94
CA GLU A 135 -15.98 -8.02 -11.82
C GLU A 135 -15.51 -8.65 -10.51
N LEU A 136 -14.23 -8.48 -10.17
CA LEU A 136 -13.68 -8.90 -8.89
C LEU A 136 -14.36 -8.16 -7.74
N ALA A 137 -14.50 -6.83 -7.84
CA ALA A 137 -15.11 -6.00 -6.82
C ALA A 137 -16.55 -6.43 -6.50
N LYS A 138 -17.40 -6.67 -7.51
CA LYS A 138 -18.78 -7.17 -7.35
C LYS A 138 -18.85 -8.51 -6.63
N LYS A 139 -17.84 -9.37 -6.82
CA LYS A 139 -17.77 -10.68 -6.15
C LYS A 139 -17.39 -10.55 -4.67
N VAL A 140 -16.51 -9.61 -4.32
CA VAL A 140 -15.89 -9.54 -2.99
C VAL A 140 -16.51 -8.50 -2.07
N SER A 141 -16.97 -7.38 -2.62
CA SER A 141 -17.52 -6.25 -1.87
C SER A 141 -18.77 -6.60 -1.03
N PRO A 142 -19.59 -7.62 -1.31
CA PRO A 142 -20.64 -8.01 -0.37
C PRO A 142 -20.10 -8.49 0.99
N THR A 143 -18.86 -9.00 1.02
CA THR A 143 -18.26 -9.64 2.20
C THR A 143 -17.07 -8.88 2.76
N TYR A 144 -16.16 -8.40 1.91
CA TYR A 144 -14.86 -7.82 2.27
C TYR A 144 -14.74 -6.36 1.83
N ALA A 145 -13.95 -5.58 2.57
CA ALA A 145 -13.58 -4.23 2.12
C ALA A 145 -12.63 -4.33 0.91
N THR A 146 -12.59 -3.28 0.10
CA THR A 146 -11.84 -3.25 -1.16
C THR A 146 -10.94 -2.04 -1.25
N ILE A 147 -9.75 -2.22 -1.83
CA ILE A 147 -8.75 -1.18 -1.95
C ILE A 147 -8.11 -1.17 -3.34
N GLY A 148 -7.99 0.03 -3.93
CA GLY A 148 -7.36 0.22 -5.23
C GLY A 148 -7.74 1.56 -5.87
N PRO A 149 -7.08 1.97 -6.96
CA PRO A 149 -5.87 1.37 -7.48
C PRO A 149 -4.69 1.71 -6.55
N TRP A 150 -3.47 1.28 -6.91
CA TRP A 150 -2.26 1.88 -6.36
C TRP A 150 -1.91 3.13 -7.17
N ILE A 151 -1.58 4.20 -6.45
CA ILE A 151 -0.97 5.39 -7.00
C ILE A 151 0.22 5.83 -6.14
N SER A 152 1.20 6.48 -6.76
CA SER A 152 2.44 6.91 -6.10
C SER A 152 3.07 8.07 -6.86
N PHE A 153 3.70 9.01 -6.15
CA PHE A 153 4.53 10.01 -6.79
C PHE A 153 5.99 9.59 -6.83
N PHE A 154 6.58 9.41 -5.65
CA PHE A 154 8.01 9.26 -5.46
C PHE A 154 8.52 7.89 -5.87
N GLU A 155 7.78 6.80 -5.58
CA GLU A 155 8.19 5.47 -6.03
C GLU A 155 8.16 5.36 -7.55
N VAL A 156 7.09 5.86 -8.20
CA VAL A 156 7.01 5.90 -9.68
C VAL A 156 8.15 6.76 -10.24
N TYR A 157 8.41 7.92 -9.63
CA TYR A 157 9.51 8.77 -10.05
C TYR A 157 10.86 8.04 -9.96
N CYS A 158 11.13 7.37 -8.84
CA CYS A 158 12.34 6.56 -8.63
C CYS A 158 12.45 5.40 -9.62
N GLN A 159 11.34 4.73 -9.94
CA GLN A 159 11.33 3.66 -10.95
C GLN A 159 11.72 4.19 -12.34
N MET A 160 11.23 5.38 -12.70
CA MET A 160 11.46 5.97 -14.02
C MET A 160 12.84 6.63 -14.16
N ARG A 161 13.33 7.28 -13.10
CA ARG A 161 14.52 8.14 -13.10
C ARG A 161 15.74 7.48 -12.43
N GLY A 162 15.51 6.50 -11.56
CA GLY A 162 16.52 5.90 -10.69
C GLY A 162 16.59 6.62 -9.34
N LEU A 163 16.74 5.89 -8.24
CA LEU A 163 16.68 6.44 -6.88
C LEU A 163 17.68 7.59 -6.64
N GLU A 164 18.97 7.36 -6.89
CA GLU A 164 20.03 8.35 -6.68
C GLU A 164 19.73 9.65 -7.44
N GLN A 165 19.41 9.52 -8.72
CA GLN A 165 19.13 10.67 -9.57
C GLN A 165 17.84 11.39 -9.18
N SER A 166 16.81 10.64 -8.76
CA SER A 166 15.55 11.22 -8.26
C SER A 166 15.79 12.07 -7.02
N LEU A 167 16.65 11.61 -6.10
CA LEU A 167 17.02 12.37 -4.91
C LEU A 167 17.85 13.62 -5.26
N MET A 168 18.77 13.51 -6.21
CA MET A 168 19.59 14.63 -6.67
C MET A 168 18.75 15.69 -7.38
N ASP A 169 17.86 15.28 -8.29
CA ASP A 169 17.01 16.18 -9.07
C ASP A 169 16.19 17.12 -8.16
N LEU A 170 15.69 16.63 -7.02
CA LEU A 170 14.94 17.44 -6.03
C LEU A 170 15.76 18.58 -5.41
N LEU A 171 17.08 18.57 -5.56
CA LEU A 171 18.00 19.60 -5.05
C LEU A 171 18.68 20.40 -6.16
N THR A 172 18.91 19.78 -7.32
CA THR A 172 19.73 20.37 -8.38
C THR A 172 18.94 20.82 -9.61
N ASP A 173 17.74 20.28 -9.83
CA ASP A 173 16.87 20.65 -10.95
C ASP A 173 15.39 20.55 -10.56
N GLU A 174 14.96 21.44 -9.67
CA GLU A 174 13.60 21.46 -9.14
C GLU A 174 12.53 21.59 -10.24
N SER A 175 12.88 22.28 -11.34
CA SER A 175 11.99 22.48 -12.48
C SER A 175 11.73 21.18 -13.22
N PHE A 176 12.78 20.41 -13.49
CA PHE A 176 12.68 19.14 -14.18
C PHE A 176 12.03 18.06 -13.30
N ALA A 177 12.37 18.02 -12.01
CA ALA A 177 11.70 17.15 -11.04
C ALA A 177 10.19 17.41 -10.97
N SER A 178 9.79 18.69 -10.86
CA SER A 178 8.38 19.10 -10.84
C SER A 178 7.64 18.69 -12.11
N GLU A 179 8.28 18.88 -13.26
CA GLU A 179 7.72 18.54 -14.57
C GLU A 179 7.48 17.02 -14.75
N ILE A 180 8.36 16.17 -14.22
CA ILE A 180 8.15 14.72 -14.20
C ILE A 180 7.00 14.36 -13.24
N LEU A 181 7.01 14.93 -12.03
CA LEU A 181 5.97 14.70 -11.03
C LEU A 181 4.58 15.14 -11.53
N ASP A 182 4.48 16.25 -12.28
CA ASP A 182 3.23 16.71 -12.89
C ASP A 182 2.72 15.76 -13.97
N ARG A 183 3.61 15.21 -14.81
CA ARG A 183 3.22 14.17 -15.77
C ARG A 183 2.78 12.88 -15.08
N ILE A 184 3.46 12.47 -14.02
CA ILE A 184 3.09 11.32 -13.19
C ILE A 184 1.71 11.55 -12.56
N GLU A 185 1.47 12.74 -12.01
CA GLU A 185 0.18 13.13 -11.43
C GLU A 185 -0.93 13.08 -12.48
N ASP A 186 -0.74 13.68 -13.65
CA ASP A 186 -1.73 13.73 -14.72
C ASP A 186 -2.13 12.33 -15.21
N CYS A 187 -1.15 11.45 -15.46
CA CYS A 187 -1.40 10.07 -15.89
C CYS A 187 -2.24 9.30 -14.86
N GLN A 188 -1.82 9.35 -13.59
CA GLN A 188 -2.50 8.61 -12.52
C GLN A 188 -3.84 9.22 -12.15
N THR A 189 -3.99 10.54 -12.20
CA THR A 189 -5.27 11.22 -11.93
C THR A 189 -6.32 10.83 -12.97
N LYS A 190 -5.95 10.73 -14.24
CA LYS A 190 -6.85 10.26 -15.32
C LYS A 190 -7.28 8.81 -15.09
N MET A 191 -6.36 7.95 -14.70
CA MET A 191 -6.64 6.54 -14.38
C MET A 191 -7.53 6.42 -13.13
N LEU A 192 -7.19 7.14 -12.06
CA LEU A 192 -7.91 7.16 -10.79
C LEU A 192 -9.36 7.64 -10.99
N LYS A 193 -9.59 8.72 -11.75
CA LYS A 193 -10.95 9.19 -12.06
C LYS A 193 -11.81 8.11 -12.71
N LYS A 194 -11.27 7.42 -13.73
CA LYS A 194 -11.98 6.31 -14.39
C LYS A 194 -12.22 5.14 -13.44
N PHE A 195 -11.23 4.79 -12.62
CA PHE A 195 -11.35 3.72 -11.64
C PHE A 195 -12.46 4.01 -10.62
N LEU A 196 -12.46 5.22 -10.04
CA LEU A 196 -13.50 5.67 -9.10
C LEU A 196 -14.90 5.67 -9.72
N GLN A 197 -15.01 6.12 -10.98
CA GLN A 197 -16.27 6.15 -11.73
C GLN A 197 -16.81 4.76 -12.07
N VAL A 198 -15.94 3.80 -12.42
CA VAL A 198 -16.37 2.46 -12.82
C VAL A 198 -16.73 1.59 -11.61
N LEU A 199 -15.97 1.70 -10.52
CA LEU A 199 -16.18 0.82 -9.37
C LEU A 199 -17.30 1.30 -8.44
N GLU A 200 -17.56 2.61 -8.37
CA GLU A 200 -18.62 3.21 -7.55
C GLU A 200 -18.63 2.61 -6.13
N ASP A 201 -19.75 2.06 -5.67
CA ASP A 201 -19.94 1.47 -4.33
C ASP A 201 -19.20 0.15 -4.09
N ASN A 202 -18.55 -0.40 -5.13
CA ASN A 202 -17.72 -1.61 -5.01
C ASN A 202 -16.28 -1.32 -4.62
N LEU A 203 -15.90 -0.04 -4.48
CA LEU A 203 -14.62 0.40 -3.94
C LEU A 203 -14.82 1.10 -2.60
N ASP A 204 -13.97 0.80 -1.62
CA ASP A 204 -14.00 1.46 -0.32
C ASP A 204 -12.80 2.42 -0.12
N LEU A 205 -11.62 2.02 -0.59
CA LEU A 205 -10.33 2.66 -0.29
C LEU A 205 -9.50 2.85 -1.56
N VAL A 206 -8.69 3.91 -1.59
CA VAL A 206 -7.62 4.10 -2.58
C VAL A 206 -6.28 3.97 -1.89
N PHE A 207 -5.34 3.25 -2.51
CA PHE A 207 -4.01 3.03 -1.95
C PHE A 207 -3.00 4.00 -2.55
N ILE A 208 -2.41 4.82 -1.70
CA ILE A 208 -1.28 5.68 -2.04
C ILE A 208 -0.05 5.09 -1.35
N SER A 209 1.00 4.78 -2.10
CA SER A 209 2.28 4.34 -1.53
C SER A 209 3.36 5.32 -1.91
N ASP A 210 4.10 5.77 -0.92
CA ASP A 210 5.36 6.47 -1.14
C ASP A 210 6.24 6.23 0.09
N ASP A 211 7.16 5.26 -0.03
CA ASP A 211 8.17 4.96 1.00
C ASP A 211 9.13 6.14 1.22
N MET A 212 8.73 6.99 2.15
CA MET A 212 9.46 8.19 2.56
C MET A 212 10.34 7.95 3.78
N GLY A 213 10.19 6.82 4.46
CA GLY A 213 10.94 6.46 5.66
C GLY A 213 12.06 5.46 5.38
N MET A 214 13.12 5.59 6.17
CA MET A 214 14.17 4.60 6.37
C MET A 214 14.12 4.12 7.82
N GLN A 215 14.94 3.13 8.19
CA GLN A 215 14.94 2.57 9.55
C GLN A 215 15.13 3.61 10.67
N GLN A 216 15.86 4.71 10.40
CA GLN A 216 16.25 5.70 11.41
C GLN A 216 15.72 7.12 11.17
N SER A 217 15.33 7.44 9.94
CA SER A 217 14.90 8.79 9.55
C SER A 217 14.10 8.78 8.25
N LEU A 218 13.64 9.93 7.80
CA LEU A 218 13.10 10.11 6.46
C LEU A 218 14.21 10.03 5.39
N LEU A 219 13.81 9.61 4.18
CA LEU A 219 14.62 9.61 2.96
C LEU A 219 14.76 11.02 2.36
N ILE A 220 13.68 11.82 2.42
CA ILE A 220 13.68 13.24 2.05
C ILE A 220 13.23 14.10 3.23
N SER A 221 13.78 15.31 3.34
CA SER A 221 13.39 16.20 4.44
C SER A 221 11.93 16.65 4.30
N PRO A 222 11.25 16.98 5.41
CA PRO A 222 9.89 17.51 5.34
C PRO A 222 9.76 18.77 4.49
N SER A 223 10.80 19.62 4.42
CA SER A 223 10.77 20.82 3.57
C SER A 223 10.74 20.46 2.08
N ILE A 224 11.55 19.50 1.65
CA ILE A 224 11.53 19.00 0.26
C ILE A 224 10.21 18.29 -0.02
N TRP A 225 9.74 17.45 0.92
CA TRP A 225 8.44 16.79 0.77
C TRP A 225 7.31 17.81 0.52
N LYS A 226 7.29 18.91 1.28
CA LYS A 226 6.29 19.97 1.12
C LYS A 226 6.36 20.66 -0.23
N THR A 227 7.55 20.99 -0.70
CA THR A 227 7.75 21.65 -1.99
C THR A 227 7.22 20.80 -3.15
N PHE A 228 7.48 19.49 -3.15
CA PHE A 228 7.22 18.65 -4.30
C PHE A 228 5.97 17.77 -4.20
N PHE A 229 5.48 17.44 -3.00
CA PHE A 229 4.45 16.42 -2.84
C PHE A 229 3.19 16.92 -2.13
N GLU A 230 3.28 17.83 -1.15
CA GLU A 230 2.13 18.26 -0.33
C GLU A 230 0.93 18.71 -1.18
N ALA A 231 1.14 19.62 -2.13
CA ALA A 231 0.06 20.12 -2.97
C ALA A 231 -0.53 19.05 -3.90
N ARG A 232 0.28 18.10 -4.38
CA ARG A 232 -0.16 17.00 -5.26
C ARG A 232 -0.93 15.95 -4.45
N MET A 233 -0.41 15.59 -3.29
CA MET A 233 -1.04 14.69 -2.32
C MET A 233 -2.41 15.21 -1.90
N LYS A 234 -2.50 16.51 -1.56
CA LYS A 234 -3.78 17.13 -1.21
C LYS A 234 -4.80 17.03 -2.35
N ARG A 235 -4.41 17.26 -3.61
CA ARG A 235 -5.32 17.12 -4.76
C ARG A 235 -5.82 15.69 -4.93
N TRP A 236 -4.97 14.69 -4.72
CA TRP A 236 -5.42 13.30 -4.72
C TRP A 236 -6.36 12.98 -3.57
N CYS A 237 -6.06 13.42 -2.35
CA CYS A 237 -6.95 13.22 -1.21
C CYS A 237 -8.33 13.87 -1.45
N ASP A 238 -8.35 15.14 -1.87
CA ASP A 238 -9.59 15.87 -2.17
C ASP A 238 -10.39 15.17 -3.28
N LEU A 239 -9.73 14.67 -4.33
CA LEU A 239 -10.38 13.90 -5.39
C LEU A 239 -10.98 12.60 -4.86
N ILE A 240 -10.23 11.81 -4.09
CA ILE A 240 -10.68 10.53 -3.55
C ILE A 240 -11.90 10.74 -2.62
N HIS A 241 -11.84 11.76 -1.76
CA HIS A 241 -12.94 12.14 -0.87
C HIS A 241 -14.18 12.65 -1.62
N SER A 242 -14.02 13.31 -2.77
CA SER A 242 -15.15 13.74 -3.61
C SER A 242 -16.00 12.57 -4.15
N TYR A 243 -15.44 11.35 -4.18
CA TYR A 243 -16.15 10.10 -4.50
C TYR A 243 -16.56 9.31 -3.26
N ASN A 244 -16.51 9.93 -2.08
CA ASN A 244 -16.82 9.31 -0.78
C ASN A 244 -15.99 8.04 -0.49
N LYS A 245 -14.73 8.04 -0.91
CA LYS A 245 -13.76 6.96 -0.66
C LYS A 245 -12.74 7.37 0.39
N LYS A 246 -12.03 6.40 0.97
CA LYS A 246 -11.02 6.62 2.00
C LYS A 246 -9.60 6.54 1.42
N VAL A 247 -8.70 7.39 1.92
CA VAL A 247 -7.29 7.42 1.53
C VAL A 247 -6.47 6.55 2.47
N PHE A 248 -5.89 5.49 1.93
CA PHE A 248 -4.96 4.62 2.64
C PHE A 248 -3.54 4.98 2.20
N TYR A 249 -2.74 5.55 3.09
CA TYR A 249 -1.37 5.96 2.79
C TYR A 249 -0.35 4.99 3.39
N HIS A 250 0.53 4.48 2.53
CA HIS A 250 1.62 3.58 2.88
C HIS A 250 2.98 4.27 2.82
N SER A 251 3.77 4.09 3.87
CA SER A 251 5.21 4.38 3.88
C SER A 251 5.87 3.61 5.02
N ASP A 252 6.79 2.70 4.68
CA ASP A 252 7.64 2.03 5.65
C ASP A 252 8.61 2.99 6.36
N GLY A 253 9.16 2.56 7.49
CA GLY A 253 10.25 3.24 8.20
C GLY A 253 9.83 4.30 9.22
N ALA A 254 10.79 5.15 9.59
CA ALA A 254 10.67 6.22 10.59
C ALA A 254 10.00 7.47 10.00
N VAL A 255 8.68 7.40 9.83
CA VAL A 255 7.89 8.40 9.09
C VAL A 255 7.23 9.47 9.94
N GLU A 256 7.37 9.41 11.27
CA GLU A 256 6.66 10.30 12.20
C GLU A 256 6.75 11.80 11.86
N PRO A 257 7.90 12.34 11.42
CA PRO A 257 8.00 13.77 11.11
C PRO A 257 7.15 14.21 9.90
N LEU A 258 6.68 13.28 9.05
CA LEU A 258 5.76 13.57 7.94
C LEU A 258 4.28 13.40 8.31
N ILE A 259 3.95 12.63 9.35
CA ILE A 259 2.57 12.30 9.71
C ILE A 259 1.68 13.55 9.83
N PRO A 260 2.08 14.65 10.50
CA PRO A 260 1.23 15.83 10.60
C PRO A 260 0.82 16.39 9.24
N TYR A 261 1.76 16.48 8.28
CA TYR A 261 1.49 17.04 6.95
C TYR A 261 0.62 16.11 6.09
N LEU A 262 0.83 14.81 6.20
CA LEU A 262 -0.03 13.82 5.54
C LEU A 262 -1.48 13.93 6.05
N ILE A 263 -1.67 14.09 7.36
CA ILE A 263 -3.01 14.29 7.95
C ILE A 263 -3.63 15.60 7.45
N GLU A 264 -2.87 16.70 7.36
CA GLU A 264 -3.37 17.96 6.79
C GLU A 264 -3.75 17.82 5.30
N CYS A 265 -3.07 16.96 4.54
CA CYS A 265 -3.43 16.66 3.16
C CYS A 265 -4.75 15.88 3.05
N GLY A 266 -5.10 15.09 4.08
CA GLY A 266 -6.37 14.36 4.16
C GLY A 266 -6.22 12.84 4.10
N ILE A 267 -5.09 12.25 4.51
CA ILE A 267 -5.04 10.78 4.64
C ILE A 267 -6.01 10.32 5.73
N ASP A 268 -6.71 9.21 5.50
CA ASP A 268 -7.62 8.62 6.50
C ASP A 268 -6.91 7.54 7.33
N ILE A 269 -5.99 6.80 6.70
CA ILE A 269 -5.32 5.65 7.29
C ILE A 269 -3.82 5.78 7.05
N LEU A 270 -3.05 5.65 8.13
CA LEU A 270 -1.60 5.51 8.10
C LEU A 270 -1.22 4.04 8.17
N ASN A 271 -0.39 3.61 7.23
CA ASN A 271 0.17 2.29 7.17
C ASN A 271 1.66 2.32 6.78
N PRO A 272 2.46 1.38 7.29
CA PRO A 272 2.22 0.63 8.52
C PRO A 272 2.53 1.45 9.77
N ILE A 273 2.32 0.81 10.92
CA ILE A 273 2.89 1.26 12.18
C ILE A 273 4.11 0.40 12.49
N GLN A 274 5.24 0.74 11.90
CA GLN A 274 6.51 0.06 12.13
C GLN A 274 7.14 0.53 13.45
N HIS A 275 6.58 0.08 14.57
CA HIS A 275 6.89 0.59 15.91
C HIS A 275 8.35 0.42 16.36
N ALA A 276 9.11 -0.47 15.72
CA ALA A 276 10.55 -0.63 15.92
C ALA A 276 11.37 0.57 15.41
N CYS A 277 10.81 1.44 14.57
CA CYS A 277 11.48 2.64 14.08
C CYS A 277 11.38 3.81 15.06
N PRO A 278 12.39 4.69 15.15
CA PRO A 278 12.33 5.89 15.96
C PRO A 278 11.10 6.75 15.65
N GLY A 279 10.42 7.21 16.71
CA GLY A 279 9.22 8.04 16.60
C GLY A 279 7.92 7.27 16.29
N MET A 280 7.98 5.97 16.00
CA MET A 280 6.82 5.17 15.60
C MET A 280 6.18 4.38 16.75
N ASP A 281 6.48 4.72 18.01
CA ASP A 281 5.89 4.06 19.18
C ASP A 281 4.35 4.09 19.14
N THR A 282 3.74 2.94 19.40
CA THR A 282 2.30 2.75 19.23
C THR A 282 1.45 3.61 20.17
N ALA A 283 1.88 3.80 21.43
CA ALA A 283 1.14 4.59 22.41
C ALA A 283 1.26 6.09 22.13
N GLU A 284 2.47 6.55 21.78
CA GLU A 284 2.72 7.94 21.43
C GLU A 284 2.00 8.34 20.13
N LEU A 285 2.04 7.49 19.09
CA LEU A 285 1.27 7.73 17.86
C LEU A 285 -0.23 7.80 18.13
N LYS A 286 -0.77 6.87 18.95
CA LYS A 286 -2.18 6.91 19.33
C LYS A 286 -2.56 8.22 20.02
N LYS A 287 -1.72 8.66 20.97
CA LYS A 287 -1.94 9.89 21.74
C LYS A 287 -1.86 11.14 20.86
N LYS A 288 -0.88 11.22 19.95
CA LYS A 288 -0.67 12.38 19.07
C LYS A 288 -1.69 12.47 17.94
N TYR A 289 -2.00 11.34 17.29
CA TYR A 289 -2.68 11.35 15.98
C TYR A 289 -3.96 10.52 15.93
N GLY A 290 -4.22 9.66 16.91
CA GLY A 290 -5.31 8.68 16.85
C GLY A 290 -6.74 9.24 16.87
N SER A 291 -6.92 10.55 17.06
CA SER A 291 -8.20 11.25 16.88
C SER A 291 -8.39 11.80 15.46
N ARG A 292 -7.33 11.83 14.65
CA ARG A 292 -7.27 12.45 13.32
C ARG A 292 -7.00 11.45 12.20
N VAL A 293 -6.31 10.34 12.50
CA VAL A 293 -5.98 9.30 11.54
C VAL A 293 -6.21 7.92 12.15
N MET A 294 -6.50 6.95 11.30
CA MET A 294 -6.63 5.55 11.68
C MET A 294 -5.33 4.81 11.40
N PHE A 295 -5.10 3.73 12.13
CA PHE A 295 -3.88 2.95 12.01
C PHE A 295 -4.16 1.59 11.37
N HIS A 296 -3.24 1.14 10.52
CA HIS A 296 -3.24 -0.20 9.96
C HIS A 296 -1.83 -0.80 10.05
N GLY A 297 -1.70 -2.05 10.48
CA GLY A 297 -0.40 -2.70 10.69
C GLY A 297 -0.08 -2.89 12.17
N GLY A 298 1.19 -2.78 12.54
CA GLY A 298 1.64 -2.81 13.94
C GLY A 298 2.37 -4.08 14.36
N ILE A 299 2.22 -5.19 13.62
CA ILE A 299 2.88 -6.46 13.98
C ILE A 299 4.19 -6.59 13.21
N ASP A 300 5.29 -6.73 13.95
CA ASP A 300 6.65 -6.59 13.43
C ASP A 300 7.00 -7.73 12.46
N ASN A 301 7.44 -7.33 11.27
CA ASN A 301 7.84 -8.21 10.17
C ASN A 301 9.36 -8.43 10.09
N GLN A 302 10.17 -7.77 10.93
CA GLN A 302 11.63 -7.87 10.91
C GLN A 302 12.18 -8.83 11.97
N SER A 303 11.50 -8.99 13.10
CA SER A 303 11.96 -9.83 14.23
C SER A 303 10.87 -10.76 14.75
N VAL A 304 9.75 -10.22 15.25
CA VAL A 304 8.77 -10.98 16.04
C VAL A 304 8.04 -12.01 15.19
N LEU A 305 7.45 -11.60 14.08
CA LEU A 305 6.69 -12.50 13.22
C LEU A 305 7.58 -13.57 12.54
N PRO A 306 8.73 -13.25 11.91
CA PRO A 306 9.56 -14.26 11.24
C PRO A 306 10.40 -15.13 12.18
N PHE A 307 10.85 -14.63 13.34
CA PHE A 307 11.85 -15.32 14.18
C PHE A 307 11.42 -15.55 15.63
N GLY A 308 10.33 -14.93 16.09
CA GLY A 308 9.79 -15.14 17.43
C GLY A 308 9.05 -16.46 17.58
N LYS A 309 8.58 -16.73 18.80
CA LYS A 309 7.63 -17.81 19.09
C LYS A 309 6.20 -17.30 18.95
N PRO A 310 5.20 -18.19 18.80
CA PRO A 310 3.80 -17.80 18.78
C PRO A 310 3.40 -16.90 19.95
N GLU A 311 3.90 -17.17 21.16
CA GLU A 311 3.60 -16.35 22.34
C GLU A 311 4.15 -14.92 22.23
N ASP A 312 5.34 -14.74 21.66
CA ASP A 312 5.94 -13.41 21.44
C ASP A 312 5.03 -12.58 20.50
N VAL A 313 4.50 -13.23 19.45
CA VAL A 313 3.54 -12.61 18.52
C VAL A 313 2.23 -12.26 19.25
N ARG A 314 1.72 -13.12 20.14
CA ARG A 314 0.51 -12.82 20.93
C ARG A 314 0.73 -11.61 21.84
N VAL A 315 1.88 -11.53 22.50
CA VAL A 315 2.25 -10.41 23.36
C VAL A 315 2.29 -9.10 22.56
N GLU A 316 2.99 -9.09 21.42
CA GLU A 316 3.05 -7.90 20.56
C GLU A 316 1.67 -7.49 20.03
N THR A 317 0.87 -8.47 19.59
CA THR A 317 -0.49 -8.21 19.11
C THR A 317 -1.37 -7.61 20.21
N LYS A 318 -1.31 -8.14 21.44
CA LYS A 318 -2.01 -7.57 22.61
C LYS A 318 -1.53 -6.16 22.93
N ASN A 319 -0.23 -5.89 22.83
CA ASN A 319 0.30 -4.55 23.06
C ASN A 319 -0.28 -3.55 22.05
N CYS A 320 -0.31 -3.90 20.76
CA CYS A 320 -0.92 -3.04 19.74
C CYS A 320 -2.43 -2.82 19.95
N LEU A 321 -3.16 -3.86 20.38
CA LEU A 321 -4.57 -3.75 20.75
C LEU A 321 -4.76 -2.80 21.96
N ASN A 322 -3.89 -2.89 22.96
CA ASN A 322 -3.94 -2.05 24.16
C ASN A 322 -3.49 -0.60 23.91
N THR A 323 -2.72 -0.33 22.85
CA THR A 323 -2.24 1.02 22.48
C THR A 323 -3.03 1.61 21.32
N LEU A 324 -2.77 1.20 20.08
CA LEU A 324 -3.44 1.70 18.86
C LEU A 324 -4.94 1.45 18.93
N GLY A 325 -5.32 0.27 19.42
CA GLY A 325 -6.70 -0.18 19.60
C GLY A 325 -7.39 0.28 20.88
N SER A 326 -6.72 1.04 21.76
CA SER A 326 -7.22 1.39 23.12
C SER A 326 -8.62 1.99 23.18
N SER A 327 -9.04 2.70 22.13
CA SER A 327 -10.37 3.31 22.05
C SER A 327 -11.46 2.40 21.47
N GLY A 328 -11.13 1.14 21.14
CA GLY A 328 -12.02 0.19 20.45
C GLY A 328 -12.37 0.56 19.01
N LYS A 329 -11.70 1.58 18.45
CA LYS A 329 -11.96 2.16 17.12
C LYS A 329 -10.71 2.80 16.54
N GLY A 330 -10.67 2.94 15.21
CA GLY A 330 -9.58 3.58 14.47
C GLY A 330 -8.29 2.75 14.34
N TYR A 331 -8.37 1.42 14.47
CA TYR A 331 -7.23 0.53 14.29
C TYR A 331 -7.65 -0.76 13.58
N ILE A 332 -6.84 -1.21 12.63
CA ILE A 332 -6.94 -2.51 11.94
C ILE A 332 -5.61 -3.23 12.15
N VAL A 333 -5.64 -4.39 12.80
CA VAL A 333 -4.43 -5.19 13.04
C VAL A 333 -3.97 -5.79 11.71
N CYS A 334 -2.68 -5.64 11.39
CA CYS A 334 -2.05 -6.32 10.26
C CYS A 334 -0.54 -6.45 10.54
N SER A 335 0.14 -7.30 9.79
CA SER A 335 1.60 -7.23 9.66
C SER A 335 2.03 -5.85 9.13
N CYS A 336 3.20 -5.36 9.55
CA CYS A 336 3.74 -4.08 9.07
C CYS A 336 3.98 -4.08 7.56
N HIS A 337 4.32 -5.21 6.96
CA HIS A 337 4.40 -5.35 5.51
C HIS A 337 3.90 -6.74 5.10
N ASN A 338 4.03 -7.07 3.82
CA ASN A 338 3.85 -8.44 3.35
C ASN A 338 4.71 -9.42 4.16
N VAL A 339 4.05 -10.39 4.80
CA VAL A 339 4.70 -11.52 5.44
C VAL A 339 5.49 -12.30 4.39
N GLN A 340 6.78 -12.48 4.66
CA GLN A 340 7.75 -13.05 3.73
C GLN A 340 7.84 -14.58 3.87
N ALA A 341 8.30 -15.24 2.80
CA ALA A 341 8.62 -16.65 2.81
C ALA A 341 9.56 -17.01 3.98
N GLY A 342 9.37 -18.19 4.58
CA GLY A 342 10.10 -18.62 5.77
C GLY A 342 9.46 -18.22 7.10
N THR A 343 8.46 -17.32 7.12
CA THR A 343 7.70 -17.01 8.34
C THR A 343 6.90 -18.24 8.80
N PRO A 344 7.02 -18.69 10.06
CA PRO A 344 6.26 -19.83 10.57
C PRO A 344 4.74 -19.60 10.52
N VAL A 345 3.99 -20.59 10.04
CA VAL A 345 2.52 -20.52 9.92
C VAL A 345 1.86 -20.31 11.29
N GLU A 346 2.40 -20.95 12.33
CA GLU A 346 1.95 -20.82 13.71
C GLU A 346 2.06 -19.38 14.25
N ASN A 347 3.05 -18.61 13.81
CA ASN A 347 3.21 -17.20 14.20
C ASN A 347 2.12 -16.35 13.56
N ILE A 348 1.84 -16.57 12.27
CA ILE A 348 0.76 -15.87 11.55
C ILE A 348 -0.61 -16.19 12.17
N ILE A 349 -0.87 -17.47 12.47
CA ILE A 349 -2.10 -17.90 13.15
C ILE A 349 -2.19 -17.28 14.54
N ALA A 350 -1.08 -17.22 15.29
CA ALA A 350 -1.06 -16.61 16.61
C ALA A 350 -1.44 -15.13 16.58
N MET A 351 -0.97 -14.36 15.59
CA MET A 351 -1.40 -12.98 15.37
C MET A 351 -2.92 -12.89 15.20
N VAL A 352 -3.47 -13.66 14.26
CA VAL A 352 -4.89 -13.60 13.88
C VAL A 352 -5.82 -14.08 15.00
N GLU A 353 -5.46 -15.17 15.68
CA GLU A 353 -6.24 -15.71 16.79
C GLU A 353 -6.28 -14.78 18.00
N THR A 354 -5.20 -14.04 18.26
CA THR A 354 -5.17 -13.06 19.35
C THR A 354 -6.24 -11.98 19.19
N VAL A 355 -6.58 -11.62 17.95
CA VAL A 355 -7.63 -10.62 17.65
C VAL A 355 -9.02 -11.24 17.55
N THR A 356 -9.12 -12.48 17.08
CA THR A 356 -10.41 -13.11 16.74
C THR A 356 -11.00 -13.96 17.85
N LYS A 357 -10.19 -14.41 18.82
CA LYS A 357 -10.60 -15.26 19.95
C LYS A 357 -10.37 -14.62 21.32
N GLY A 358 -9.53 -13.58 21.40
CA GLY A 358 -9.35 -12.74 22.59
C GLY A 358 -10.36 -11.62 22.60
#